data_AF-A0A177KKK5-F1
#
_entry.id   AF-A0A177KKK5-F1
#
_cell.length_a   1.000
_cell.length_b   1.000
_cell.length_c   1.000
_cell.angle_alpha   90.00
_cell.angle_beta   90.00
_cell.angle_gamma   90.00
#
_symmetry.space_group_name_H-M   'P 1'
#
loop_
_entity.id
_entity.type
_entity.pdbx_description
1 polymer ?
#
loop_
_entity_poly.entity_id
_entity_poly.type
_entity_poly.pdbx_seq_one_letter_code
_entity_poly.pdbx_strand_id
1 'polypeptide(L)' 'MAVLSFMTKSYAQNVYVYGNRKFEGGVPIEYHQPVKEYAAASYDEWQINNALAKEYITPTEYDETMAIKYQPEPAPE' A
#
# COMPACT_ATOMS: atom_id res chain seq x y z
N MET A 1 5.02 1.39 17.44
CA MET A 1 3.81 1.13 18.25
C MET A 1 3.14 -0.13 17.72
N ALA A 2 2.06 -0.62 18.32
CA ALA A 2 1.31 -1.73 17.72
C ALA A 2 0.65 -1.26 16.42
N VAL A 3 0.89 -1.97 15.31
CA VAL A 3 0.21 -1.74 14.03
C VAL A 3 -1.22 -2.25 14.16
N LEU A 4 -2.19 -1.36 14.02
CA LEU A 4 -3.61 -1.70 14.13
C LEU A 4 -4.18 -2.01 12.75
N SER A 5 -4.72 -3.22 12.56
CA SER A 5 -5.20 -3.67 11.23
C SER A 5 -6.29 -2.76 10.64
N PHE A 6 -7.16 -2.17 11.48
CA PHE A 6 -8.17 -1.21 11.01
C PHE A 6 -7.56 0.10 10.48
N MET A 7 -6.43 0.53 11.06
CA MET A 7 -5.68 1.70 10.59
C MET A 7 -4.99 1.39 9.27
N THR A 8 -4.37 0.21 9.14
CA THR A 8 -3.76 -0.25 7.88
C THR A 8 -4.76 -0.21 6.72
N LYS A 9 -5.96 -0.78 6.91
CA LYS A 9 -7.02 -0.73 5.90
C LYS A 9 -7.41 0.70 5.54
N SER A 10 -7.64 1.54 6.56
CA SER A 10 -8.01 2.95 6.34
C SER A 10 -6.93 3.69 5.55
N TYR A 11 -5.66 3.53 5.92
CA TYR A 11 -4.54 4.14 5.19
C TYR A 11 -4.44 3.61 3.76
N ALA A 12 -4.59 2.31 3.54
CA ALA A 12 -4.56 1.74 2.19
C ALA A 12 -5.66 2.31 1.29
N GLN A 13 -6.88 2.51 1.80
CA GLN A 13 -7.95 3.14 1.02
C GLN A 13 -7.64 4.61 0.73
N ASN A 14 -7.17 5.35 1.72
CA ASN A 14 -6.83 6.75 1.57
C ASN A 14 -5.67 6.99 0.59
N VAL A 15 -4.67 6.10 0.58
CA VAL A 15 -3.52 6.18 -0.33
C VAL A 15 -3.88 5.72 -1.73
N TYR A 16 -4.30 4.46 -1.91
CA TYR A 16 -4.44 3.87 -3.25
C TYR A 16 -5.77 4.16 -3.94
N VAL A 17 -6.86 4.33 -3.18
CA VAL A 17 -8.21 4.47 -3.75
C VAL A 17 -8.62 5.93 -3.88
N TYR A 18 -8.44 6.72 -2.82
CA TYR A 18 -8.89 8.11 -2.77
C TYR A 18 -7.79 9.13 -3.06
N GLY A 19 -6.51 8.77 -2.86
CA GLY A 19 -5.38 9.68 -3.05
C GLY A 19 -5.37 10.89 -2.11
N ASN A 20 -6.13 10.86 -1.02
CA ASN A 20 -6.23 11.95 -0.05
C ASN A 20 -5.12 11.90 1.02
N ARG A 21 -4.24 10.90 0.95
CA ARG A 21 -3.09 10.73 1.84
C ARG A 21 -1.89 10.18 1.07
N LYS A 22 -0.70 10.61 1.48
CA LYS A 22 0.59 10.14 0.96
C LYS A 22 1.33 9.35 2.03
N PHE A 23 2.20 8.43 1.62
CA PHE A 23 3.09 7.77 2.57
C PHE A 23 4.02 8.79 3.24
N GLU A 24 4.68 9.63 2.45
CA GLU A 24 5.49 10.74 2.96
C GLU A 24 4.59 11.80 3.63
N GLY A 25 4.84 12.08 4.91
CA GLY A 25 4.12 13.10 5.68
C GLY A 25 2.66 12.81 6.04
N GLY A 26 2.03 11.78 5.45
CA GLY A 26 0.61 11.46 5.68
C GLY A 26 0.36 10.16 6.45
N VAL A 27 1.14 9.12 6.19
CA VAL A 27 1.03 7.81 6.87
C VAL A 27 2.24 7.64 7.79
N PRO A 28 2.06 7.23 9.07
CA PRO A 28 3.20 6.97 9.94
C PRO A 28 4.08 5.85 9.36
N ILE A 29 5.39 5.97 9.51
CA ILE A 29 6.37 5.06 8.86
C ILE A 29 6.13 3.58 9.19
N GLU A 30 5.68 3.30 10.42
CA GLU A 30 5.32 1.95 10.90
C GLU A 30 4.14 1.31 10.14
N TYR A 31 3.32 2.11 9.45
CA TYR A 31 2.22 1.63 8.61
C TYR A 31 2.59 1.53 7.13
N HIS A 32 3.76 2.01 6.69
CA HIS A 32 4.10 2.02 5.26
C HIS A 32 4.11 0.61 4.68
N GLN A 33 4.83 -0.29 5.33
CA GLN A 33 4.94 -1.69 4.90
C GLN A 33 3.59 -2.44 5.02
N PRO A 34 2.87 -2.43 6.16
CA PRO A 34 1.56 -3.06 6.26
C PRO A 34 0.52 -2.57 5.25
N VAL A 35 0.57 -1.28 4.88
CA VAL A 35 -0.34 -0.69 3.91
C VAL A 35 -0.06 -1.21 2.49
N LYS A 36 1.22 -1.35 2.12
CA LYS A 36 1.63 -1.94 0.84
C LYS A 36 1.25 -3.42 0.77
N GLU A 37 1.46 -4.18 1.84
CA GLU A 37 1.03 -5.57 1.95
C GLU A 37 -0.49 -5.72 1.80
N TYR A 38 -1.26 -4.88 2.48
CA TYR A 38 -2.70 -4.88 2.36
C TYR A 38 -3.15 -4.55 0.93
N ALA A 39 -2.53 -3.55 0.29
CA ALA A 39 -2.83 -3.18 -1.08
C ALA A 39 -2.50 -4.31 -2.06
N ALA A 40 -1.32 -4.94 -1.92
CA ALA A 40 -0.90 -6.07 -2.74
C ALA A 40 -1.88 -7.26 -2.64
N ALA A 41 -2.33 -7.57 -1.42
CA ALA A 41 -3.26 -8.66 -1.16
C ALA A 41 -4.72 -8.36 -1.53
N SER A 42 -5.17 -7.11 -1.36
CA SER A 42 -6.60 -6.76 -1.42
C SER A 42 -7.02 -6.02 -2.68
N TYR A 43 -6.09 -5.36 -3.38
CA TYR A 43 -6.41 -4.57 -4.56
C TYR A 43 -5.96 -5.25 -5.83
N ASP A 44 -6.75 -5.06 -6.88
CA ASP A 44 -6.38 -5.49 -8.22
C ASP A 44 -5.23 -4.64 -8.77
N GLU A 45 -4.49 -5.18 -9.72
CA GLU A 45 -3.39 -4.47 -10.40
C GLU A 45 -3.87 -3.16 -11.03
N TRP A 46 -5.07 -3.15 -11.63
CA TRP A 46 -5.62 -1.94 -12.23
C TRP A 46 -5.81 -0.81 -11.20
N GLN A 47 -6.11 -1.14 -9.94
CA GLN A 47 -6.24 -0.14 -8.88
C GLN A 47 -4.88 0.44 -8.49
N ILE A 48 -3.85 -0.40 -8.41
CA ILE A 48 -2.48 0.01 -8.08
C ILE A 48 -1.88 0.83 -9.24
N ASN A 49 -2.11 0.41 -10.50
CA ASN A 49 -1.76 1.16 -11.70
C ASN A 49 -2.45 2.51 -11.76
N ASN A 50 -3.76 2.56 -11.45
CA ASN A 50 -4.50 3.81 -11.42
C ASN A 50 -4.02 4.74 -10.30
N ALA A 51 -3.61 4.19 -9.15
CA ALA A 51 -3.00 4.98 -8.09
C ALA A 51 -1.69 5.64 -8.57
N LEU A 52 -0.84 4.91 -9.31
CA LEU A 52 0.36 5.49 -9.92
C LEU A 52 0.02 6.54 -10.99
N ALA A 53 -0.93 6.23 -11.90
CA ALA A 53 -1.32 7.13 -12.99
C ALA A 53 -1.96 8.44 -12.50
N LYS A 54 -2.63 8.40 -11.33
CA LYS A 54 -3.17 9.58 -10.66
C LYS A 54 -2.18 10.23 -9.69
N GLU A 55 -0.94 9.77 -9.69
CA GLU A 55 0.14 10.24 -8.83
C GLU A 55 -0.18 10.10 -7.33
N TYR A 56 -1.09 9.20 -6.96
CA TYR A 56 -1.47 8.92 -5.56
C TYR A 56 -0.30 8.31 -4.77
N ILE A 57 0.45 7.44 -5.45
CA ILE A 57 1.69 6.82 -4.99
C ILE A 57 2.83 7.18 -5.96
N THR A 58 4.06 7.06 -5.48
CA THR A 58 5.27 7.25 -6.30
C THR A 58 5.59 5.99 -7.10
N PRO A 59 6.45 6.07 -8.15
CA PRO A 59 6.94 4.90 -8.87
C PRO A 59 7.60 3.87 -7.94
N THR A 60 8.39 4.33 -6.96
CA THR A 60 9.03 3.45 -5.97
C THR A 60 8.00 2.69 -5.13
N GLU A 61 6.98 3.37 -4.62
CA GLU A 61 5.92 2.74 -3.83
C GLU A 61 5.09 1.75 -4.66
N TYR A 62 4.86 2.07 -5.94
CA TYR A 62 4.23 1.16 -6.89
C TYR A 62 5.06 -0.11 -7.07
N ASP A 63 6.36 0.04 -7.38
CA ASP A 63 7.27 -1.08 -7.60
C ASP A 63 7.35 -1.99 -6.36
N GLU A 64 7.44 -1.40 -5.17
CA GLU A 64 7.42 -2.14 -3.90
C GLU A 64 6.11 -2.90 -3.68
N THR A 65 4.96 -2.27 -3.99
CA THR A 65 3.65 -2.92 -3.85
C THR A 65 3.51 -4.09 -4.83
N MET A 66 3.95 -3.91 -6.07
CA MET A 66 3.89 -4.94 -7.10
C MET A 66 4.87 -6.08 -6.83
N ALA A 67 6.05 -5.78 -6.29
CA ALA A 67 6.99 -6.79 -5.81
C ALA A 67 6.34 -7.70 -4.76
N ILE A 68 5.66 -7.12 -3.76
CA ILE A 68 4.92 -7.91 -2.75
C ILE A 68 3.80 -8.73 -3.38
N LYS A 69 3.08 -8.19 -4.38
CA LYS A 69 1.95 -8.87 -5.02
C LYS A 69 2.37 -10.11 -5.81
N TYR A 70 3.49 -10.05 -6.53
CA TYR A 70 3.96 -11.15 -7.39
C TYR A 70 5.03 -12.03 -6.77
N GLN A 71 5.70 -11.54 -5.74
CA GLN A 71 6.58 -12.31 -4.87
C GLN A 71 6.07 -12.17 -3.44
N PRO A 72 4.90 -12.79 -3.12
CA PRO A 72 4.58 -12.95 -1.71
C PRO A 72 5.76 -13.71 -1.09
N GLU A 73 6.35 -13.15 -0.03
CA GLU A 73 7.35 -13.88 0.77
C GLU A 73 6.86 -15.32 0.97
N PRO A 74 7.72 -16.35 0.82
CA PRO A 74 7.30 -17.71 1.11
C PRO A 74 6.75 -17.73 2.53
N ALA A 75 5.48 -18.11 2.67
CA ALA A 75 4.79 -18.13 3.96
C ALA A 75 5.66 -18.85 5.00
N PRO A 76 5.79 -18.33 6.23
CA PRO A 76 6.49 -19.04 7.27
C PRO A 76 5.78 -20.40 7.51
N GLU A 77 6.52 -21.49 7.28
CA GLU A 77 6.11 -22.88 7.52
C GLU A 77 5.76 -23.16 8.99
#